data_AF-A0A6B3DVD2-F1
#
_entry.id   AF-A0A6B3DVD2-F1
#
_cell.length_a   1.000
_cell.length_b   1.000
_cell.length_c   1.000
_cell.angle_alpha   90.00
_cell.angle_beta   90.00
_cell.angle_gamma   90.00
#
_symmetry.space_group_name_H-M   'P 1'
#
loop_
_entity.id
_entity.type
_entity.pdbx_description
1 polymer ?
#
loop_
_entity_poly.entity_id
_entity_poly.type
_entity_poly.pdbx_seq_one_letter_code
_entity_poly.pdbx_strand_id
1 'polypeptide(L)'
;GAPAFGAPPPGGPEEAYIGRAPMRNVPGDDWPSWYAAHRVLPYLRRAVDEGVLRPAEAAEIEGVLERLPDLAGPAEPPARLHGDLWNGNVLWGADGRVWLIDPAAHGGHRETDLAMLHLFGCPHLDRVLAGYQEAAPLADGWRDRIGLHQLFPLLVHAVLFGRGYAEQALAAARGAPA
;
A
#
# COMPACT_ATOMS: atom_id res chain seq x y z
N GLY A 1 14.45 -9.27 -5.25
CA GLY A 1 13.49 -8.57 -4.39
C GLY A 1 14.14 -8.10 -3.10
N ALA A 2 13.32 -7.87 -2.08
CA ALA A 2 13.73 -7.75 -0.68
C ALA A 2 13.89 -9.16 -0.06
N PRO A 3 14.52 -9.32 1.12
CA PRO A 3 14.70 -10.65 1.73
C PRO A 3 13.43 -11.21 2.39
N ALA A 4 12.52 -10.35 2.84
CA ALA A 4 11.23 -10.71 3.44
C ALA A 4 10.23 -9.57 3.28
N PHE A 5 8.93 -9.82 3.49
CA PHE A 5 7.96 -8.73 3.64
C PHE A 5 8.29 -7.94 4.90
N GLY A 6 8.18 -6.62 4.86
CA GLY A 6 8.54 -5.71 5.96
C GLY A 6 10.02 -5.58 6.24
N ALA A 7 10.91 -6.25 5.50
CA ALA A 7 12.34 -6.06 5.64
C ALA A 7 12.74 -4.60 5.30
N PRO A 8 13.49 -3.90 6.17
CA PRO A 8 13.98 -2.56 5.86
C PRO A 8 15.06 -2.62 4.77
N PRO A 9 15.43 -1.47 4.18
CA PRO A 9 16.67 -1.35 3.41
C PRO A 9 17.88 -1.82 4.24
N PRO A 10 19.00 -2.23 3.63
CA PRO A 10 20.20 -2.60 4.37
C PRO A 10 20.64 -1.48 5.33
N GLY A 11 20.69 -1.78 6.64
CA GLY A 11 21.00 -0.81 7.69
C GLY A 11 19.85 0.15 8.05
N GLY A 12 18.65 -0.04 7.50
CA GLY A 12 17.46 0.75 7.80
C GLY A 12 16.83 0.38 9.15
N PRO A 13 15.98 1.25 9.71
CA PRO A 13 15.42 1.06 11.04
C PRO A 13 14.23 0.09 11.05
N GLU A 14 14.05 -0.59 12.19
CA GLU A 14 12.82 -1.32 12.51
C GLU A 14 11.66 -0.33 12.74
N GLU A 15 11.90 0.73 13.51
CA GLU A 15 10.96 1.83 13.72
C GLU A 15 11.12 2.87 12.62
N ALA A 16 10.23 2.83 11.64
CA ALA A 16 10.21 3.69 10.46
C ALA A 16 8.98 4.60 10.45
N TYR A 17 8.82 5.38 9.37
CA TYR A 17 7.72 6.30 9.19
C TYR A 17 7.23 6.30 7.74
N ILE A 18 5.93 6.53 7.57
CA ILE A 18 5.32 6.96 6.30
C ILE A 18 4.69 8.34 6.54
N GLY A 19 5.26 9.37 5.92
CA GLY A 19 5.01 10.75 6.33
C GLY A 19 5.28 10.95 7.83
N ARG A 20 4.24 11.26 8.61
CA ARG A 20 4.31 11.42 10.08
C ARG A 20 3.76 10.22 10.84
N ALA A 21 3.26 9.20 10.15
CA ALA A 21 2.68 8.03 10.79
C ALA A 21 3.78 7.01 11.11
N PRO A 22 3.90 6.52 12.36
CA PRO A 22 4.83 5.46 12.70
C PRO A 22 4.52 4.19 11.91
N MET A 23 5.55 3.56 11.37
CA MET A 23 5.48 2.31 10.61
C MET A 23 6.56 1.36 11.12
N ARG A 24 6.21 0.12 11.47
CA ARG A 24 7.20 -0.88 11.87
C ARG A 24 7.59 -1.78 10.69
N ASN A 25 8.89 -2.01 10.57
CA ASN A 25 9.51 -2.92 9.61
C ASN A 25 9.77 -4.27 10.27
N VAL A 26 8.69 -5.04 10.42
CA VAL A 26 8.74 -6.40 10.97
C VAL A 26 8.76 -7.40 9.81
N PRO A 27 9.80 -8.26 9.71
CA PRO A 27 9.85 -9.32 8.72
C PRO A 27 8.67 -10.29 8.82
N GLY A 28 8.12 -10.71 7.68
CA GLY A 28 7.10 -11.74 7.57
C GLY A 28 7.23 -12.59 6.31
N ASP A 29 6.63 -13.78 6.35
CA ASP A 29 6.85 -14.84 5.35
C ASP A 29 5.79 -14.88 4.25
N ASP A 30 4.54 -14.54 4.55
CA ASP A 30 3.44 -14.48 3.59
C ASP A 30 2.82 -13.08 3.51
N TRP A 31 2.49 -12.64 2.29
CA TRP A 31 1.98 -11.29 2.07
C TRP A 31 0.63 -11.02 2.74
N PRO A 32 -0.41 -11.89 2.63
CA PRO A 32 -1.72 -11.60 3.20
C PRO A 32 -1.66 -11.37 4.72
N SER A 33 -1.11 -12.31 5.48
CA SER A 33 -1.06 -12.21 6.94
C SER A 33 -0.19 -11.02 7.37
N TRP A 34 0.95 -10.83 6.69
CA TRP A 34 1.83 -9.70 6.97
C TRP A 34 1.19 -8.35 6.65
N TYR A 35 0.52 -8.20 5.51
CA TYR A 35 -0.11 -6.95 5.09
C TYR A 35 -1.24 -6.56 6.04
N ALA A 36 -2.11 -7.52 6.38
CA ALA A 36 -3.17 -7.30 7.37
C ALA A 36 -2.59 -6.84 8.71
N ALA A 37 -1.63 -7.59 9.27
CA ALA A 37 -1.08 -7.34 10.60
C ALA A 37 -0.21 -6.08 10.71
N HIS A 38 0.58 -5.77 9.69
CA HIS A 38 1.63 -4.74 9.77
C HIS A 38 1.40 -3.53 8.88
N ARG A 39 0.41 -3.56 7.99
CA ARG A 39 0.08 -2.43 7.10
C ARG A 39 -1.36 -1.96 7.22
N VAL A 40 -2.33 -2.80 7.60
CA VAL A 40 -3.73 -2.37 7.69
C VAL A 40 -4.19 -2.20 9.14
N LEU A 41 -4.15 -3.27 9.95
CA LEU A 41 -4.71 -3.29 11.30
C LEU A 41 -4.18 -2.20 12.25
N PRO A 42 -2.88 -1.83 12.25
CA PRO A 42 -2.38 -0.77 13.14
C PRO A 42 -3.06 0.59 12.90
N TYR A 43 -3.24 0.96 11.63
CA TYR A 43 -3.87 2.23 11.26
C TYR A 43 -5.40 2.16 11.35
N LEU A 44 -5.99 0.98 11.09
CA LEU A 44 -7.42 0.77 11.29
C LEU A 44 -7.81 0.96 12.77
N ARG A 45 -7.09 0.31 13.68
CA ARG A 45 -7.29 0.45 15.13
C ARG A 45 -7.13 1.90 15.57
N ARG A 46 -6.05 2.55 15.13
CA ARG A 46 -5.80 3.95 15.45
C ARG A 46 -6.90 4.89 14.93
N ALA A 47 -7.40 4.66 13.71
CA ALA A 47 -8.51 5.43 13.16
C ALA A 47 -9.81 5.25 13.96
N VAL A 48 -10.06 4.07 14.54
CA VAL A 48 -11.18 3.84 15.46
C VAL A 48 -10.96 4.54 16.79
N ASP A 49 -9.78 4.39 17.39
CA ASP A 49 -9.42 5.00 18.68
C ASP A 49 -9.50 6.53 18.62
N GLU A 50 -9.13 7.14 17.49
CA GLU A 50 -9.21 8.59 17.23
C GLU A 50 -10.61 9.05 16.77
N GLY A 51 -11.58 8.13 16.62
CA GLY A 51 -12.96 8.45 16.22
C GLY A 51 -13.14 8.84 14.75
N VAL A 52 -12.11 8.63 13.91
CA VAL A 52 -12.16 8.88 12.46
C VAL A 52 -13.04 7.83 11.76
N LEU A 53 -13.00 6.58 12.25
CA LEU A 53 -13.69 5.43 11.68
C LEU A 53 -14.55 4.77 12.77
N ARG A 54 -15.80 4.42 12.46
CA ARG A 54 -16.71 3.80 13.44
C ARG A 54 -16.42 2.30 13.58
N PRO A 55 -16.63 1.66 14.75
CA PRO A 55 -16.38 0.23 14.92
C PRO A 55 -17.07 -0.67 13.87
N ALA A 56 -18.30 -0.34 13.48
CA ALA A 56 -19.01 -1.07 12.43
C ALA A 56 -18.37 -0.93 11.03
N GLU A 57 -17.81 0.24 10.72
CA GLU A 57 -17.06 0.45 9.47
C GLU A 57 -15.72 -0.30 9.51
N ALA A 58 -15.09 -0.42 10.69
CA ALA A 58 -13.85 -1.16 10.86
C ALA A 58 -14.07 -2.65 10.64
N ALA A 59 -15.18 -3.19 11.15
CA ALA A 59 -15.57 -4.58 10.95
C ALA A 59 -15.76 -4.94 9.47
N GLU A 60 -16.20 -3.99 8.62
CA GLU A 60 -16.27 -4.22 7.17
C GLU A 60 -14.87 -4.39 6.55
N ILE A 61 -13.89 -3.57 6.96
CA ILE A 61 -12.50 -3.69 6.50
C ILE A 61 -11.88 -4.99 7.04
N GLU A 62 -12.13 -5.34 8.31
CA GLU A 62 -11.66 -6.59 8.91
C GLU A 62 -12.20 -7.82 8.17
N GLY A 63 -13.47 -7.81 7.76
CA GLY A 63 -14.04 -8.89 6.93
C GLY A 63 -13.35 -9.07 5.57
N VAL A 64 -12.81 -8.00 4.98
CA VAL A 64 -11.95 -8.11 3.78
C VAL A 64 -10.59 -8.70 4.13
N LEU A 65 -10.01 -8.34 5.29
CA LEU A 65 -8.73 -8.90 5.74
C LEU A 65 -8.81 -10.40 6.04
N GLU A 66 -9.95 -10.89 6.55
CA GLU A 66 -10.19 -12.32 6.76
C GLU A 66 -10.17 -13.11 5.44
N ARG A 67 -10.61 -12.48 4.35
CA ARG A 67 -10.67 -13.04 3.00
C ARG A 67 -9.40 -12.78 2.18
N LEU A 68 -8.43 -12.07 2.75
CA LEU A 68 -7.22 -11.66 2.05
C LEU A 68 -6.43 -12.82 1.43
N PRO A 69 -6.33 -14.02 2.03
CA PRO A 69 -5.68 -15.16 1.37
C PRO A 69 -6.29 -15.54 0.03
N ASP A 70 -7.59 -15.35 -0.16
CA ASP A 70 -8.29 -15.65 -1.42
C ASP A 70 -8.24 -14.47 -2.40
N LEU A 71 -8.17 -13.23 -1.87
CA LEU A 71 -8.19 -11.99 -2.65
C LEU A 71 -6.80 -11.53 -3.11
N ALA A 72 -5.74 -12.01 -2.47
CA ALA A 72 -4.36 -11.56 -2.71
C ALA A 72 -3.81 -11.93 -4.10
N GLY A 73 -4.45 -12.85 -4.81
CA GLY A 73 -3.91 -13.42 -6.05
C GLY A 73 -2.75 -14.38 -5.79
N PRO A 74 -1.98 -14.75 -6.82
CA PRO A 74 -0.89 -15.70 -6.67
C PRO A 74 0.24 -15.13 -5.82
N ALA A 75 0.82 -15.97 -4.97
CA ALA A 75 1.98 -15.58 -4.16
C ALA A 75 3.17 -15.19 -5.06
N GLU A 76 3.77 -14.04 -4.76
CA GLU A 76 4.99 -13.54 -5.40
C GLU A 76 6.04 -13.12 -4.37
N PRO A 77 7.35 -13.19 -4.71
CA PRO A 77 8.41 -12.82 -3.77
C PRO A 77 8.37 -11.32 -3.44
N PRO A 78 8.79 -10.93 -2.23
CA PRO A 78 8.77 -9.52 -1.81
C PRO A 78 9.64 -8.65 -2.71
N ALA A 79 9.06 -7.57 -3.23
CA ALA A 79 9.75 -6.52 -3.96
C ALA A 79 10.35 -5.49 -2.99
N ARG A 80 11.29 -4.69 -3.49
CA ARG A 80 11.80 -3.51 -2.76
C ARG A 80 10.90 -2.34 -3.11
N LEU A 81 10.03 -1.94 -2.19
CA LEU A 81 9.09 -0.86 -2.43
C LEU A 81 9.75 0.49 -2.13
N HIS A 82 9.29 1.51 -2.86
CA HIS A 82 9.40 2.89 -2.43
C HIS A 82 8.56 3.11 -1.16
N GLY A 83 7.35 2.53 -1.11
CA GLY A 83 6.49 2.47 0.07
C GLY A 83 5.60 3.70 0.29
N ASP A 84 5.89 4.80 -0.39
CA ASP A 84 5.07 6.03 -0.42
C ASP A 84 5.03 6.63 -1.84
N LEU A 85 4.75 5.80 -2.86
CA LEU A 85 4.88 6.20 -4.28
C LEU A 85 3.62 6.88 -4.84
N TRP A 86 3.39 8.14 -4.49
CA TRP A 86 2.35 8.98 -5.09
C TRP A 86 2.98 10.08 -5.98
N ASN A 87 2.18 10.82 -6.76
CA ASN A 87 2.72 11.80 -7.72
C ASN A 87 3.65 12.86 -7.10
N GLY A 88 3.42 13.27 -5.85
CA GLY A 88 4.28 14.22 -5.16
C GLY A 88 5.72 13.72 -4.98
N ASN A 89 5.91 12.40 -4.94
CA ASN A 89 7.20 11.75 -4.79
C ASN A 89 7.84 11.33 -6.13
N VAL A 90 7.27 11.77 -7.26
CA VAL A 90 7.78 11.53 -8.62
C VAL A 90 8.24 12.85 -9.24
N LEU A 91 9.57 13.05 -9.32
CA LEU A 91 10.16 14.25 -9.88
C LEU A 91 10.59 14.04 -11.34
N TRP A 92 9.94 14.76 -12.24
CA TRP A 92 10.24 14.73 -13.67
C TRP A 92 11.37 15.70 -14.01
N GLY A 93 12.55 15.16 -14.31
CA GLY A 93 13.73 15.92 -14.70
C GLY A 93 13.60 16.46 -16.13
N ALA A 94 14.10 17.68 -16.35
CA ALA A 94 14.17 18.29 -17.67
C ALA A 94 15.16 17.56 -18.62
N ASP A 95 16.03 16.73 -18.07
CA ASP A 95 16.95 15.84 -18.79
C ASP A 95 16.31 14.51 -19.23
N GLY A 96 15.01 14.35 -19.01
CA GLY A 96 14.26 13.13 -19.31
C GLY A 96 14.42 12.01 -18.29
N ARG A 97 15.12 12.25 -17.17
CA ARG A 97 15.19 11.30 -16.05
C ARG A 97 14.05 11.52 -15.07
N VAL A 98 13.64 10.46 -14.40
CA VAL A 98 12.65 10.54 -13.31
C VAL A 98 13.34 10.15 -12.01
N TRP A 99 13.13 10.94 -10.97
CA TRP A 99 13.65 10.69 -9.62
C TRP A 99 12.50 10.37 -8.67
N LEU A 100 12.72 9.42 -7.77
CA LEU A 100 11.80 9.10 -6.69
C LEU A 100 12.39 9.62 -5.37
N ILE A 101 11.56 10.28 -4.56
CA ILE A 101 11.97 10.94 -3.32
C ILE A 101 11.08 10.55 -2.14
N ASP A 102 11.56 10.79 -0.92
CA ASP A 102 10.83 10.57 0.33
C ASP A 102 10.28 9.14 0.50
N PRO A 103 11.13 8.10 0.41
CA PRO A 103 10.68 6.72 0.51
C PRO A 103 10.31 6.32 1.95
N ALA A 104 9.21 5.59 2.08
CA ALA A 104 8.92 4.73 3.23
C ALA A 104 9.35 3.28 2.92
N ALA A 105 10.61 3.10 2.50
CA ALA A 105 11.06 1.87 1.85
C ALA A 105 11.00 0.64 2.74
N HIS A 106 10.49 -0.46 2.20
CA HIS A 106 10.43 -1.78 2.84
C HIS A 106 10.19 -2.90 1.81
N GLY A 107 10.38 -4.15 2.23
CA GLY A 107 9.95 -5.33 1.47
C GLY A 107 8.43 -5.43 1.41
N GLY A 108 7.84 -5.60 0.24
CA GLY A 108 6.38 -5.62 0.09
C GLY A 108 5.92 -6.19 -1.25
N HIS A 109 4.62 -6.24 -1.47
CA HIS A 109 4.06 -6.61 -2.76
C HIS A 109 4.14 -5.43 -3.73
N ARG A 110 4.66 -5.65 -4.93
CA ARG A 110 4.97 -4.56 -5.88
C ARG A 110 3.75 -3.79 -6.38
N GLU A 111 2.59 -4.44 -6.39
CA GLU A 111 1.32 -3.78 -6.70
C GLU A 111 1.01 -2.60 -5.75
N THR A 112 1.53 -2.59 -4.53
CA THR A 112 1.29 -1.49 -3.57
C THR A 112 1.77 -0.13 -4.07
N ASP A 113 2.98 -0.06 -4.62
CA ASP A 113 3.52 1.20 -5.17
C ASP A 113 2.72 1.66 -6.40
N LEU A 114 2.28 0.73 -7.26
CA LEU A 114 1.47 1.05 -8.43
C LEU A 114 0.04 1.46 -8.06
N ALA A 115 -0.52 0.84 -7.03
CA ALA A 115 -1.84 1.19 -6.49
C ALA A 115 -1.84 2.60 -5.86
N MET A 116 -0.71 3.00 -5.27
CA MET A 116 -0.51 4.36 -4.74
C MET A 116 -0.46 5.41 -5.86
N LEU A 117 0.21 5.10 -6.99
CA LEU A 117 0.18 5.94 -8.19
C LEU A 117 -1.23 6.04 -8.80
N HIS A 118 -2.03 4.97 -8.73
CA HIS A 118 -3.45 5.01 -9.12
C HIS A 118 -4.29 5.89 -8.20
N LEU A 119 -4.02 5.86 -6.89
CA LEU A 119 -4.84 6.52 -5.87
C LEU A 119 -4.80 8.05 -6.00
N PHE A 120 -3.60 8.61 -6.07
CA PHE A 120 -3.39 10.06 -6.15
C PHE A 120 -3.14 10.57 -7.58
N GLY A 121 -3.18 9.65 -8.55
CA GLY A 121 -2.79 9.90 -9.93
C GLY A 121 -1.28 10.01 -10.11
N CYS A 122 -0.84 9.99 -11.37
CA CYS A 122 0.54 10.25 -11.78
C CYS A 122 0.55 10.77 -13.22
N PRO A 123 1.36 11.80 -13.55
CA PRO A 123 1.57 12.18 -14.95
C PRO A 123 1.97 10.96 -15.79
N HIS A 124 1.28 10.76 -16.92
CA HIS A 124 1.54 9.64 -17.83
C HIS A 124 1.36 8.23 -17.21
N LEU A 125 0.48 8.08 -16.22
CA LEU A 125 0.25 6.82 -15.51
C LEU A 125 0.11 5.60 -16.45
N ASP A 126 -0.69 5.71 -17.51
CA ASP A 126 -0.88 4.60 -18.47
C ASP A 126 0.44 4.15 -19.13
N ARG A 127 1.34 5.10 -19.42
CA ARG A 127 2.66 4.79 -19.99
C ARG A 127 3.60 4.21 -18.95
N VAL A 128 3.56 4.70 -17.72
CA VAL A 128 4.32 4.13 -16.59
C VAL A 128 3.92 2.67 -16.38
N LEU A 129 2.61 2.39 -16.34
CA LEU A 129 2.07 1.05 -16.18
C LEU A 129 2.38 0.15 -17.38
N ALA A 130 2.28 0.67 -18.61
CA ALA A 130 2.66 -0.09 -19.81
C ALA A 130 4.15 -0.48 -19.78
N GLY A 131 5.05 0.47 -19.49
CA GLY A 131 6.48 0.19 -19.36
C GLY A 131 6.80 -0.77 -18.21
N TYR A 132 6.07 -0.66 -17.09
CA TYR A 132 6.19 -1.61 -15.99
C TYR A 132 5.75 -3.02 -16.41
N GLN A 133 4.61 -3.15 -17.08
CA GLN A 133 4.10 -4.43 -17.61
C GLN A 133 5.06 -5.08 -18.61
N GLU A 134 5.74 -4.29 -19.44
CA GLU A 134 6.76 -4.79 -20.38
C GLU A 134 7.99 -5.34 -19.65
N ALA A 135 8.45 -4.65 -18.61
CA ALA A 135 9.67 -5.02 -17.88
C ALA A 135 9.45 -6.13 -16.83
N ALA A 136 8.30 -6.10 -16.14
CA ALA A 136 7.96 -6.98 -15.04
C ALA A 136 6.44 -7.22 -14.99
N PRO A 137 5.89 -8.10 -15.84
CA PRO A 137 4.45 -8.37 -15.91
C PRO A 137 3.81 -8.65 -14.54
N LEU A 138 2.72 -7.97 -14.26
CA LEU A 138 1.81 -8.17 -13.13
C LEU A 138 0.97 -9.42 -13.35
N ALA A 139 0.64 -10.10 -12.26
CA ALA A 139 -0.24 -11.25 -12.32
C ALA A 139 -1.64 -10.86 -12.81
N ASP A 140 -2.34 -11.81 -13.44
CA ASP A 140 -3.72 -11.62 -13.86
C ASP A 140 -4.61 -11.14 -12.70
N GLY A 141 -5.58 -10.29 -13.01
CA GLY A 141 -6.47 -9.69 -12.00
C GLY A 141 -5.84 -8.58 -11.14
N TRP A 142 -4.62 -8.11 -11.41
CA TRP A 142 -3.99 -7.03 -10.62
C TRP A 142 -4.84 -5.77 -10.54
N ARG A 143 -5.63 -5.47 -11.59
CA ARG A 143 -6.53 -4.31 -11.60
C ARG A 143 -7.63 -4.43 -10.54
N ASP A 144 -8.13 -5.64 -10.32
CA ASP A 144 -9.17 -5.92 -9.32
C ASP A 144 -8.60 -5.81 -7.89
N ARG A 145 -7.27 -5.96 -7.73
CA ARG A 145 -6.56 -5.83 -6.46
C ARG A 145 -6.11 -4.40 -6.14
N ILE A 146 -6.28 -3.42 -7.04
CA ILE A 146 -5.85 -2.02 -6.78
C ILE A 146 -6.44 -1.50 -5.46
N GLY A 147 -7.76 -1.64 -5.27
CA GLY A 147 -8.43 -1.18 -4.06
C GLY A 147 -7.91 -1.86 -2.80
N LEU A 148 -7.57 -3.15 -2.88
CA LEU A 148 -6.99 -3.91 -1.79
C LEU A 148 -5.63 -3.34 -1.36
N HIS A 149 -4.75 -3.08 -2.33
CA HIS A 149 -3.44 -2.47 -2.08
C HIS A 149 -3.54 -1.01 -1.59
N GLN A 150 -4.63 -0.30 -1.89
CA GLN A 150 -4.91 1.06 -1.44
C GLN A 150 -5.37 1.16 0.03
N LEU A 151 -5.78 0.06 0.68
CA LEU A 151 -6.23 0.10 2.08
C LEU A 151 -5.17 0.69 3.02
N PHE A 152 -3.92 0.25 2.90
CA PHE A 152 -2.81 0.77 3.71
C PHE A 152 -2.64 2.30 3.56
N PRO A 153 -2.35 2.85 2.37
CA PRO A 153 -2.15 4.30 2.24
C PRO A 153 -3.41 5.10 2.58
N LEU A 154 -4.61 4.60 2.28
CA LEU A 154 -5.86 5.28 2.66
C LEU A 154 -6.02 5.36 4.19
N LEU A 155 -5.73 4.29 4.92
CA LEU A 155 -5.80 4.31 6.38
C LEU A 155 -4.69 5.15 7.02
N VAL A 156 -3.49 5.19 6.45
CA VAL A 156 -2.45 6.16 6.84
C VAL A 156 -2.97 7.58 6.69
N HIS A 157 -3.59 7.91 5.56
CA HIS A 157 -4.16 9.23 5.32
C HIS A 157 -5.38 9.51 6.21
N ALA A 158 -6.18 8.51 6.55
CA ALA A 158 -7.29 8.65 7.49
C ALA A 158 -6.80 9.07 8.87
N VAL A 159 -5.73 8.45 9.37
CA VAL A 159 -5.10 8.80 10.64
C VAL A 159 -4.47 10.21 10.59
N LEU A 160 -3.84 10.58 9.47
CA LEU A 160 -3.12 11.87 9.37
C LEU A 160 -4.01 13.06 9.02
N PHE A 161 -5.08 12.85 8.24
CA PHE A 161 -5.86 13.90 7.60
C PHE A 161 -7.38 13.74 7.78
N GLY A 162 -7.84 12.63 8.37
CA GLY A 162 -9.20 12.47 8.87
C GLY A 162 -10.19 11.77 7.94
N ARG A 163 -11.47 12.03 8.22
CA ARG A 163 -12.64 11.25 7.77
C ARG A 163 -12.75 10.98 6.27
N GLY A 164 -12.39 11.94 5.42
CA GLY A 164 -12.54 11.79 3.96
C GLY A 164 -11.76 10.60 3.39
N TYR A 165 -10.60 10.28 3.96
CA TYR A 165 -9.80 9.12 3.56
C TYR A 165 -10.30 7.80 4.17
N ALA A 166 -10.92 7.85 5.34
CA ALA A 166 -11.59 6.68 5.93
C ALA A 166 -12.76 6.21 5.06
N GLU A 167 -13.54 7.14 4.50
CA GLU A 167 -14.64 6.81 3.58
C GLU A 167 -14.15 6.21 2.27
N GLN A 168 -13.00 6.67 1.76
CA GLN A 168 -12.33 6.05 0.61
C GLN A 168 -11.81 4.65 0.94
N ALA A 169 -11.21 4.44 2.12
CA ALA A 169 -10.77 3.11 2.56
C ALA A 169 -11.95 2.13 2.62
N LEU A 170 -13.09 2.58 3.14
CA LEU A 170 -14.31 1.79 3.20
C LEU A 170 -14.88 1.50 1.81
N ALA A 171 -14.84 2.48 0.89
CA ALA A 171 -15.25 2.26 -0.49
C ALA A 171 -14.35 1.23 -1.20
N ALA A 172 -13.02 1.31 -0.98
CA ALA A 172 -12.07 0.34 -1.51
C ALA A 172 -12.32 -1.07 -0.96
N ALA A 173 -12.59 -1.20 0.35
CA ALA A 173 -12.94 -2.47 0.98
C ALA A 173 -14.23 -3.07 0.39
N ARG A 174 -15.28 -2.26 0.20
CA ARG A 174 -16.56 -2.68 -0.39
C ARG A 174 -16.45 -3.04 -1.88
N GLY A 175 -15.46 -2.50 -2.57
CA GLY A 175 -15.16 -2.81 -3.96
C GLY A 175 -14.38 -4.11 -4.14
N ALA A 176 -13.88 -4.72 -3.06
CA ALA A 176 -13.20 -6.01 -3.14
C ALA A 176 -14.17 -7.08 -3.71
N PRO A 177 -13.71 -7.94 -4.64
CA PRO A 177 -14.57 -8.97 -5.21
C PRO A 177 -15.15 -9.89 -4.13
N ALA A 178 -16.34 -10.44 -4.39
CA ALA A 178 -17.10 -11.29 -3.46
C ALA A 178 -16.52 -12.71 -3.35
#